data_AF-A0A0B5HS64-F1
#
_entry.id   AF-A0A0B5HS64-F1
#
_cell.length_a   1.000
_cell.length_b   1.000
_cell.length_c   1.000
_cell.angle_alpha   90.00
_cell.angle_beta   90.00
_cell.angle_gamma   90.00
#
_symmetry.space_group_name_H-M   'P 1'
#
loop_
_entity.id
_entity.type
_entity.pdbx_description
1 polymer ?
#
loop_
_entity_poly.entity_id
_entity_poly.type
_entity_poly.pdbx_seq_one_letter_code
_entity_poly.pdbx_strand_id
1 'polypeptide(L)'
;MKTERRGGTAPWAKVLGAVLLTPALALAAYFAIADHRQEAREQDAFEATRQDAARFADALVAEKGLTPSDQDVRDALEGFTTGGPPFGTFVEARPTEHGTRLFVEFTRGYERTVPVFGPADAVTSRCFIIDLPKAGPARPRVTAHGSRESCASVAASTPN
;
A
#
# COMPACT_ATOMS: atom_id res chain seq x y z
N MET A 1 -6.71 64.21 -30.98
CA MET A 1 -5.54 63.35 -31.33
C MET A 1 -5.44 62.25 -30.30
N LYS A 2 -5.54 60.99 -30.72
CA LYS A 2 -5.55 59.81 -29.84
C LYS A 2 -4.10 59.29 -29.74
N THR A 3 -3.46 59.42 -28.59
CA THR A 3 -2.11 58.88 -28.36
C THR A 3 -2.24 57.42 -27.93
N GLU A 4 -2.10 56.51 -28.88
CA GLU A 4 -1.88 55.09 -28.58
C GLU A 4 -0.48 54.91 -27.97
N ARG A 5 -0.41 54.68 -26.66
CA ARG A 5 0.77 54.12 -26.01
C ARG A 5 0.77 52.61 -26.26
N ARG A 6 1.42 52.17 -27.34
CA ARG A 6 1.81 50.76 -27.50
C ARG A 6 2.98 50.49 -26.56
N GLY A 7 2.67 49.97 -25.37
CA GLY A 7 3.67 49.42 -24.44
C GLY A 7 4.31 48.18 -25.05
N GLY A 8 5.40 48.36 -25.80
CA GLY A 8 6.19 47.27 -26.33
C GLY A 8 7.00 46.62 -25.21
N THR A 9 6.68 45.37 -24.87
CA THR A 9 7.56 44.55 -24.03
C THR A 9 8.89 44.36 -24.78
N ALA A 10 9.97 44.82 -24.16
CA ALA A 10 11.28 44.80 -24.78
C ALA A 10 11.71 43.35 -25.10
N PRO A 11 12.31 43.09 -26.27
CA PRO A 11 12.56 41.73 -26.76
C PRO A 11 13.42 40.89 -25.80
N TRP A 12 14.29 41.52 -25.01
CA TRP A 12 15.11 40.86 -23.98
C TRP A 12 14.27 40.27 -22.83
N ALA A 13 13.12 40.85 -22.50
CA ALA A 13 12.21 40.33 -21.48
C ALA A 13 11.51 39.03 -21.92
N LYS A 14 11.27 38.87 -23.23
CA LYS A 14 10.72 37.63 -23.80
C LYS A 14 11.74 36.50 -23.77
N VAL A 15 13.01 36.83 -24.06
CA VAL A 15 14.12 35.86 -24.03
C VAL A 15 14.43 35.43 -22.60
N LEU A 16 14.52 36.35 -21.64
CA LEU A 16 14.69 36.02 -20.22
C LEU A 16 13.50 35.24 -19.65
N GLY A 17 12.27 35.60 -20.04
CA GLY A 17 11.07 34.85 -19.69
C GLY A 17 11.11 33.41 -20.21
N ALA A 18 11.53 33.19 -21.46
CA ALA A 18 11.66 31.87 -22.05
C ALA A 18 12.78 31.03 -21.42
N VAL A 19 13.92 31.66 -21.09
CA VAL A 19 15.07 31.01 -20.45
C VAL A 19 14.76 30.58 -19.02
N LEU A 20 13.88 31.28 -18.29
CA LEU A 20 13.41 30.87 -16.97
C LEU A 20 12.21 29.91 -17.01
N LEU A 21 11.34 30.03 -18.02
CA LEU A 21 10.19 29.13 -18.21
C LEU A 21 10.64 27.71 -18.56
N THR A 22 11.65 27.56 -19.41
CA THR A 22 12.15 26.24 -19.83
C THR A 22 12.62 25.37 -18.66
N PRO A 23 13.50 25.83 -17.75
CA PRO A 23 13.89 25.04 -16.58
C PRO A 23 12.74 24.87 -15.59
N ALA A 24 11.84 25.85 -15.44
CA ALA A 24 10.66 25.70 -14.58
C ALA A 24 9.70 24.61 -15.10
N LEU A 25 9.44 24.56 -16.41
CA LEU A 25 8.65 23.51 -17.07
C LEU A 25 9.34 22.14 -16.98
N ALA A 26 10.66 22.09 -17.17
CA ALA A 26 11.42 20.85 -17.01
C ALA A 26 11.36 20.33 -15.57
N LEU A 27 11.48 21.21 -14.57
CA LEU A 27 11.31 20.85 -13.16
C LEU A 27 9.88 20.37 -12.87
N ALA A 28 8.86 21.08 -13.34
CA ALA A 28 7.47 20.67 -13.15
C ALA A 28 7.18 19.30 -13.79
N ALA A 29 7.67 19.06 -15.01
CA ALA A 29 7.56 17.77 -15.68
C ALA A 29 8.32 16.66 -14.93
N TYR A 30 9.52 16.97 -14.41
CA TYR A 30 10.29 16.04 -13.59
C TYR A 30 9.53 15.64 -12.31
N PHE A 31 8.95 16.61 -11.59
CA PHE A 31 8.13 16.34 -10.41
C PHE A 31 6.87 15.54 -10.75
N ALA A 32 6.18 15.86 -11.84
CA ALA A 32 5.00 15.11 -12.27
C ALA A 32 5.34 13.65 -12.62
N ILE A 33 6.46 13.41 -13.31
CA ILE A 33 6.92 12.04 -13.62
C ILE A 33 7.35 11.30 -12.35
N ALA A 34 8.03 12.00 -11.43
CA ALA A 34 8.45 11.44 -10.17
C ALA A 34 7.27 11.01 -9.30
N ASP A 35 6.25 11.86 -9.20
CA ASP A 35 5.02 11.62 -8.46
C ASP A 35 4.24 10.45 -9.06
N HIS A 36 4.06 10.44 -10.38
CA HIS A 36 3.36 9.34 -11.06
C HIS A 36 4.08 7.99 -10.90
N ARG A 37 5.42 7.98 -10.94
CA ARG A 37 6.22 6.77 -10.66
C ARG A 37 6.11 6.35 -9.20
N GLN A 38 5.99 7.30 -8.28
CA GLN A 38 5.81 7.01 -6.87
C GLN A 38 4.44 6.39 -6.61
N GLU A 39 3.36 6.95 -7.16
CA GLU A 39 2.01 6.37 -7.09
C GLU A 39 1.98 4.95 -7.66
N ALA A 40 2.63 4.71 -8.81
CA ALA A 40 2.70 3.38 -9.40
C ALA A 40 3.42 2.38 -8.46
N ARG A 41 4.54 2.77 -7.85
CA ARG A 41 5.28 1.91 -6.90
C ARG A 41 4.50 1.64 -5.62
N GLU A 42 3.82 2.66 -5.09
CA GLU A 42 2.95 2.50 -3.92
C GLU A 42 1.81 1.54 -4.24
N GLN A 43 1.17 1.71 -5.40
CA GLN A 43 0.09 0.85 -5.85
C GLN A 43 0.56 -0.59 -6.09
N ASP A 44 1.73 -0.78 -6.70
CA ASP A 44 2.34 -2.09 -6.90
C ASP A 44 2.64 -2.77 -5.56
N ALA A 45 3.19 -2.03 -4.60
CA ALA A 45 3.44 -2.54 -3.25
C ALA A 45 2.14 -2.88 -2.50
N PHE A 46 1.11 -2.04 -2.65
CA PHE A 46 -0.20 -2.25 -2.04
C PHE A 46 -0.91 -3.47 -2.64
N GLU A 47 -0.82 -3.68 -3.95
CA GLU A 47 -1.37 -4.86 -4.61
C GLU A 47 -0.57 -6.12 -4.27
N ALA A 48 0.75 -6.03 -4.11
CA ALA A 48 1.58 -7.15 -3.71
C ALA A 48 1.20 -7.71 -2.33
N THR A 49 0.63 -6.90 -1.42
CA THR A 49 0.11 -7.39 -0.13
C THR A 49 -0.98 -8.46 -0.30
N ARG A 50 -1.75 -8.48 -1.41
CA ARG A 50 -2.75 -9.54 -1.68
C ARG A 50 -2.08 -10.88 -1.90
N GLN A 51 -0.96 -10.89 -2.63
CA GLN A 51 -0.21 -12.12 -2.87
C GLN A 51 0.44 -12.62 -1.59
N ASP A 52 0.88 -11.72 -0.72
CA ASP A 52 1.43 -12.07 0.60
C ASP A 52 0.35 -12.70 1.48
N ALA A 53 -0.83 -12.09 1.57
CA ALA A 53 -1.95 -12.62 2.34
C ALA A 53 -2.43 -13.99 1.82
N ALA A 54 -2.49 -14.19 0.50
CA ALA A 54 -2.86 -15.48 -0.08
C ALA A 54 -1.83 -16.58 0.25
N ARG A 55 -0.54 -16.29 0.06
CA ARG A 55 0.55 -17.22 0.39
C ARG A 55 0.59 -17.53 1.88
N PHE A 56 0.35 -16.54 2.73
CA PHE A 56 0.26 -16.74 4.17
C PHE A 56 -0.91 -17.65 4.54
N ALA A 57 -2.11 -17.41 3.98
CA ALA A 57 -3.28 -18.23 4.26
C ALA A 57 -3.07 -19.69 3.83
N ASP A 58 -2.47 -19.92 2.66
CA ASP A 58 -2.13 -21.25 2.18
C ASP A 58 -1.07 -21.93 3.07
N ALA A 59 -0.03 -21.21 3.48
CA ALA A 59 1.02 -21.72 4.37
C ALA A 59 0.48 -22.05 5.77
N LEU A 60 -0.34 -21.16 6.34
CA LEU A 60 -0.97 -21.35 7.64
C LEU A 60 -1.83 -22.62 7.65
N VAL A 61 -2.62 -22.85 6.61
CA VAL A 61 -3.43 -24.08 6.50
C VAL A 61 -2.55 -25.31 6.29
N ALA A 62 -1.47 -25.21 5.51
CA ALA A 62 -0.58 -26.34 5.27
C ALA A 62 0.17 -26.78 6.55
N GLU A 63 0.59 -25.83 7.39
CA GLU A 63 1.41 -26.11 8.57
C GLU A 63 0.59 -26.32 9.85
N LYS A 64 -0.46 -25.51 10.05
CA LYS A 64 -1.23 -25.43 11.30
C LYS A 64 -2.65 -25.94 11.16
N GLY A 65 -3.10 -26.20 9.93
CA GLY A 65 -4.44 -26.67 9.64
C GLY A 65 -5.50 -25.56 9.64
N LEU A 66 -6.76 -25.96 9.72
CA LEU A 66 -7.92 -25.09 9.56
C LEU A 66 -8.37 -24.39 10.85
N THR A 67 -7.84 -24.79 12.00
CA THR A 67 -8.18 -24.24 13.32
C THR A 67 -6.91 -23.85 14.09
N PRO A 68 -6.12 -22.90 13.56
CA PRO A 68 -4.91 -22.43 14.24
C PRO A 68 -5.29 -21.68 15.53
N SER A 69 -4.44 -21.78 16.54
CA SER A 69 -4.52 -20.89 17.70
C SER A 69 -3.99 -19.49 17.35
N ASP A 70 -4.35 -18.48 18.14
CA ASP A 70 -3.79 -17.13 18.01
C ASP A 70 -2.26 -17.10 18.05
N GLN A 71 -1.63 -18.03 18.76
CA GLN A 71 -0.18 -18.16 18.80
C GLN A 71 0.35 -18.74 17.49
N ASP A 72 -0.32 -19.75 16.93
CA ASP A 72 0.08 -20.34 15.64
C ASP A 72 0.06 -19.30 14.51
N VAL A 73 -0.93 -18.39 14.51
CA VAL A 73 -1.02 -17.31 13.52
C VAL A 73 0.14 -16.32 13.68
N ARG A 74 0.49 -15.95 14.91
CA ARG A 74 1.63 -15.06 15.20
C ARG A 74 2.96 -15.69 14.79
N ASP A 75 3.19 -16.94 15.19
CA ASP A 75 4.41 -17.69 14.85
C ASP A 75 4.54 -17.83 13.32
N ALA A 76 3.45 -18.11 12.63
CA ALA A 76 3.43 -18.20 11.17
C ALA A 76 3.76 -16.84 10.51
N LEU A 77 3.26 -15.71 11.06
CA LEU A 77 3.58 -14.38 10.55
C LEU A 77 5.05 -14.00 10.78
N GLU A 78 5.61 -14.35 11.94
CA GLU A 78 7.02 -14.15 12.23
C GLU A 78 7.90 -14.97 11.28
N GLY A 79 7.53 -16.22 11.01
CA GLY A 79 8.21 -17.11 10.05
C GLY A 79 8.07 -16.69 8.59
N PHE A 80 7.02 -15.92 8.25
CA PHE A 80 6.76 -15.45 6.89
C PHE A 80 7.65 -14.25 6.47
N THR A 81 8.50 -13.75 7.37
CA THR A 81 9.40 -12.63 7.11
C THR A 81 10.46 -13.00 6.05
N THR A 82 10.25 -12.54 4.82
CA THR A 82 11.23 -12.67 3.73
C THR A 82 12.16 -11.45 3.71
N GLY A 83 13.13 -11.43 4.63
CA GLY A 83 14.32 -10.55 4.52
C GLY A 83 14.10 -9.04 4.68
N GLY A 84 13.22 -8.61 5.59
CA GLY A 84 12.93 -7.20 5.88
C GLY A 84 12.13 -7.01 7.19
N PRO A 85 11.80 -5.75 7.58
CA PRO A 85 10.99 -5.46 8.78
C PRO A 85 9.66 -6.22 8.76
N PRO A 86 9.02 -6.46 9.92
CA PRO A 86 7.88 -7.38 10.05
C PRO A 86 6.78 -7.07 9.04
N PHE A 87 6.49 -8.06 8.18
CA PHE A 87 5.59 -7.94 7.03
C PHE A 87 4.10 -8.10 7.37
N GLY A 88 3.77 -8.39 8.62
CA GLY A 88 2.37 -8.40 9.04
C GLY A 88 2.14 -8.39 10.54
N THR A 89 0.95 -7.95 10.91
CA THR A 89 0.47 -7.83 12.29
C THR A 89 -0.82 -8.60 12.43
N PHE A 90 -0.85 -9.57 13.34
CA PHE A 90 -2.09 -10.25 13.74
C PHE A 90 -2.88 -9.35 14.69
N VAL A 91 -4.15 -9.12 14.37
CA VAL A 91 -5.06 -8.36 15.24
C VAL A 91 -5.85 -9.29 16.14
N GLU A 92 -6.62 -10.20 15.56
CA GLU A 92 -7.40 -11.18 16.31
C GLU A 92 -7.91 -12.32 15.42
N ALA A 93 -8.32 -13.41 16.06
CA ALA A 93 -9.07 -14.50 15.47
C ALA A 93 -10.45 -14.57 16.12
N ARG A 94 -11.49 -14.74 15.31
CA ARG A 94 -12.87 -14.90 15.77
C ARG A 94 -13.46 -16.19 15.24
N PRO A 95 -14.05 -17.02 16.12
CA PRO A 95 -14.85 -18.14 15.66
C PRO A 95 -16.12 -17.62 14.98
N THR A 96 -16.51 -18.28 13.89
CA THR A 96 -17.73 -18.04 13.11
C THR A 96 -18.50 -19.36 12.98
N GLU A 97 -19.75 -19.31 12.50
CA GLU A 97 -20.51 -20.55 12.24
C GLU A 97 -19.81 -21.47 11.22
N HIS A 98 -19.03 -20.88 10.31
CA HIS A 98 -18.41 -21.57 9.18
C HIS A 98 -16.92 -21.91 9.39
N GLY A 99 -16.31 -21.52 10.51
CA GLY A 99 -14.90 -21.75 10.81
C GLY A 99 -14.26 -20.63 11.61
N THR A 100 -13.04 -20.24 11.29
CA THR A 100 -12.28 -19.19 12.01
C THR A 100 -11.99 -18.03 11.07
N ARG A 101 -12.34 -16.82 11.49
CA ARG A 101 -12.02 -15.58 10.79
C ARG A 101 -10.81 -14.91 11.43
N LEU A 102 -9.76 -14.67 10.65
CA LEU A 102 -8.56 -13.97 11.11
C LEU A 102 -8.54 -12.55 10.54
N PHE A 103 -8.07 -11.62 11.35
CA PHE A 103 -7.82 -10.24 10.94
C PHE A 103 -6.31 -9.99 10.98
N VAL A 104 -5.72 -9.78 9.81
CA VAL A 104 -4.27 -9.65 9.64
C VAL A 104 -3.95 -8.44 8.77
N GLU A 105 -3.05 -7.60 9.23
CA GLU A 105 -2.51 -6.49 8.44
C GLU A 105 -1.22 -6.94 7.78
N PHE A 106 -1.07 -6.72 6.47
CA PHE A 106 0.20 -6.94 5.76
C PHE A 106 0.81 -5.61 5.35
N THR A 107 2.11 -5.46 5.55
CA THR A 107 2.88 -4.25 5.26
C THR A 107 3.97 -4.54 4.24
N ARG A 108 4.12 -3.67 3.24
CA ARG A 108 5.15 -3.80 2.21
C ARG A 108 5.92 -2.51 2.00
N GLY A 109 7.25 -2.61 1.98
CA GLY A 109 8.14 -1.50 1.66
C GLY A 109 8.22 -1.21 0.16
N TYR A 110 8.44 0.06 -0.20
CA TYR A 110 8.73 0.51 -1.55
C TYR A 110 9.68 1.72 -1.54
N GLU A 111 10.51 1.85 -2.58
CA GLU A 111 11.44 2.97 -2.73
C GLU A 111 10.74 4.20 -3.34
N ARG A 112 10.92 5.36 -2.71
CA ARG A 112 10.45 6.65 -3.22
C ARG A 112 11.28 7.13 -4.40
N THR A 113 10.63 7.75 -5.39
CA THR A 113 11.31 8.26 -6.59
C THR A 113 12.17 9.48 -6.29
N VAL A 114 11.76 10.34 -5.34
CA VAL A 114 12.54 11.51 -4.92
C VAL A 114 12.41 11.70 -3.41
N PRO A 115 13.47 11.44 -2.62
CA PRO A 115 13.47 11.68 -1.18
C PRO A 115 13.70 13.17 -0.89
N VAL A 116 12.78 14.06 -1.29
CA VAL A 116 12.94 15.50 -1.03
C VAL A 116 12.71 15.81 0.46
N PHE A 117 11.79 15.09 1.11
CA PHE A 117 11.42 15.31 2.52
C PHE A 117 11.04 14.01 3.25
N GLY A 118 11.92 13.01 3.27
CA GLY A 118 11.70 11.79 4.05
C GLY A 118 12.67 10.65 3.75
N PRO A 119 12.57 9.52 4.48
CA PRO A 119 13.34 8.32 4.19
C PRO A 119 13.09 7.87 2.74
N ALA A 120 14.13 7.32 2.12
CA ALA A 120 14.07 6.78 0.76
C ALA A 120 13.09 5.58 0.69
N ASP A 121 12.98 4.84 1.79
CA ASP A 121 12.04 3.74 1.95
C ASP A 121 10.72 4.24 2.54
N ALA A 122 9.62 3.84 1.91
CA ALA A 122 8.27 4.04 2.40
C ALA A 122 7.59 2.68 2.58
N VAL A 123 6.48 2.66 3.31
CA VAL A 123 5.68 1.45 3.51
C VAL A 123 4.23 1.74 3.16
N THR A 124 3.55 0.71 2.68
CA THR A 124 2.10 0.67 2.55
C THR A 124 1.58 -0.54 3.30
N SER A 125 0.41 -0.43 3.92
CA SER A 125 -0.22 -1.53 4.63
C SER A 125 -1.65 -1.74 4.17
N ARG A 126 -2.13 -2.96 4.36
CA ARG A 126 -3.48 -3.35 3.97
C ARG A 126 -4.05 -4.37 4.94
N CYS A 127 -5.30 -4.15 5.34
CA CYS A 127 -6.01 -5.11 6.15
C CYS A 127 -6.62 -6.25 5.31
N PHE A 128 -6.53 -7.46 5.86
CA PHE A 128 -7.14 -8.65 5.30
C PHE A 128 -7.99 -9.38 6.33
N ILE A 129 -9.13 -9.86 5.85
CA ILE A 129 -9.92 -10.88 6.52
C ILE A 129 -9.58 -12.22 5.87
N ILE A 130 -9.15 -13.19 6.66
CA ILE A 130 -8.87 -14.55 6.21
C ILE A 130 -9.88 -15.47 6.87
N ASP A 131 -10.87 -15.95 6.10
CA ASP A 131 -11.82 -16.95 6.57
C ASP A 131 -11.26 -18.35 6.32
N LEU A 132 -10.94 -19.05 7.40
CA LEU A 132 -10.56 -20.46 7.41
C LEU A 132 -11.82 -21.32 7.59
N PRO A 133 -12.11 -22.25 6.67
CA PRO A 133 -13.29 -23.11 6.79
C PRO A 133 -13.13 -24.11 7.94
N LYS A 134 -14.22 -24.43 8.63
CA LYS A 134 -14.23 -25.35 9.79
C LYS A 134 -13.73 -26.76 9.45
N ALA A 135 -14.04 -27.24 8.25
CA ALA A 135 -13.67 -28.57 7.77
C ALA A 135 -13.78 -28.67 6.25
N GLY A 136 -13.13 -29.70 5.68
CA GLY A 136 -13.24 -30.06 4.26
C GLY A 136 -12.13 -29.45 3.39
N PRO A 137 -12.15 -29.73 2.08
CA PRO A 137 -11.12 -29.29 1.13
C PRO A 137 -11.27 -27.82 0.71
N ALA A 138 -12.15 -27.07 1.37
CA ALA A 138 -12.38 -25.67 1.05
C ALA A 138 -11.09 -24.86 1.30
N ARG A 139 -10.71 -24.02 0.34
CA ARG A 139 -9.56 -23.13 0.49
C ARG A 139 -9.91 -21.95 1.39
N PRO A 140 -8.91 -21.37 2.11
CA PRO A 140 -9.07 -20.10 2.77
C PRO A 140 -9.63 -19.03 1.83
N ARG A 141 -10.57 -18.23 2.32
CA ARG A 141 -11.03 -17.04 1.60
C ARG A 141 -10.28 -15.84 2.16
N VAL A 142 -9.60 -15.12 1.28
CA VAL A 142 -8.88 -13.89 1.62
C VAL A 142 -9.65 -12.69 1.05
N THR A 143 -10.07 -11.80 1.93
CA THR A 143 -10.80 -10.56 1.59
C THR A 143 -9.92 -9.36 1.92
N ALA A 144 -9.72 -8.48 0.94
CA ALA A 144 -8.76 -7.39 1.03
C ALA A 144 -9.48 -6.03 1.17
N HIS A 145 -9.09 -5.23 2.17
CA HIS A 145 -9.71 -3.93 2.45
C HIS A 145 -8.99 -2.77 1.79
N GLY A 146 -9.59 -1.57 1.80
CA GLY A 146 -8.98 -0.36 1.24
C GLY A 146 -7.84 0.18 2.11
N SER A 147 -6.98 1.01 1.53
CA SER A 147 -5.83 1.62 2.23
C SER A 147 -6.21 2.58 3.37
N ARG A 148 -7.48 2.98 3.47
CA ARG A 148 -8.00 3.86 4.54
C ARG A 148 -8.59 3.09 5.72
N GLU A 149 -8.69 1.77 5.61
CA GLU A 149 -9.32 0.92 6.62
C GLU A 149 -8.24 0.23 7.45
N SER A 150 -8.16 0.56 8.75
CA SER A 150 -7.25 -0.14 9.66
C SER A 150 -7.82 -1.50 10.04
N CYS A 151 -6.96 -2.47 10.36
CA CYS A 151 -7.50 -3.77 10.76
C CYS A 151 -8.33 -3.73 12.05
N ALA A 152 -8.03 -2.82 12.97
CA ALA A 152 -8.86 -2.64 14.16
C ALA A 152 -10.28 -2.14 13.80
N SER A 153 -10.43 -1.23 12.82
CA SER A 153 -11.76 -0.75 12.41
C SER A 153 -12.52 -1.82 11.62
N VAL A 154 -11.84 -2.55 10.73
CA VAL A 154 -12.42 -3.68 9.99
C VAL A 154 -12.91 -4.75 10.96
N ALA A 155 -12.08 -5.12 11.93
CA ALA A 155 -12.44 -6.07 12.97
C ALA A 155 -13.65 -5.60 13.79
N ALA A 156 -13.69 -4.34 14.23
CA ALA A 156 -14.81 -3.81 15.00
C ALA A 156 -16.14 -3.75 14.22
N SER A 157 -16.07 -3.53 12.90
CA SER A 157 -17.25 -3.40 12.02
C SER A 157 -17.71 -4.72 11.40
N THR A 158 -16.89 -5.77 11.45
CA THR A 158 -17.21 -7.08 10.90
C THR A 158 -17.90 -7.94 11.98
N PRO A 159 -19.18 -8.32 11.80
CA PRO A 159 -19.85 -9.23 12.72
C PRO A 159 -19.27 -10.65 12.64
N ASN A 160 -19.53 -11.46 13.66
CA ASN A 160 -19.16 -12.88 13.67
C ASN A 160 -19.95 -13.69 12.66
#